data_AF-A0A1T5DPF3-F1
#
_entry.id   AF-A0A1T5DPF3-F1
#
_cell.length_a   1.000
_cell.length_b   1.000
_cell.length_c   1.000
_cell.angle_alpha   90.00
_cell.angle_beta   90.00
_cell.angle_gamma   90.00
#
_symmetry.space_group_name_H-M   'P 1'
#
loop_
_entity.id
_entity.type
_entity.pdbx_description
1 polymer ?
#
loop_
_entity_poly.entity_id
_entity_poly.type
_entity_poly.pdbx_seq_one_letter_code
_entity_poly.pdbx_strand_id
1 'polypeptide(L)'
;MSNNILIHYPKANSRPVSVNYKVSNEGGLKTISCTVPDKDNSPAWLELQKFELVAMKFDNSYDLVFEQRKFDRNLDTVLFMDKVFEKIMDLKQA
;
A
#
# COMPACT_ATOMS: atom_id res chain seq x y z
N MET A 1 8.51 -8.03 12.33
CA MET A 1 8.43 -6.61 12.69
C MET A 1 7.28 -6.00 11.91
N SER A 2 6.28 -5.47 12.60
CA SER A 2 5.16 -4.75 11.98
C SER A 2 5.53 -3.29 11.94
N ASN A 3 5.64 -2.71 10.74
CA ASN A 3 5.94 -1.30 10.57
C ASN A 3 4.63 -0.53 10.37
N ASN A 4 4.64 0.76 10.67
CA ASN A 4 3.50 1.63 10.46
C ASN A 4 3.91 2.83 9.61
N ILE A 5 3.07 3.21 8.66
CA ILE A 5 3.19 4.43 7.88
C ILE A 5 1.88 5.20 7.91
N LEU A 6 2.01 6.53 7.93
CA LEU A 6 0.88 7.45 7.81
C LEU A 6 0.83 7.98 6.38
N ILE A 7 -0.28 7.75 5.68
CA ILE A 7 -0.47 8.20 4.30
C ILE A 7 -1.42 9.39 4.27
N HIS A 8 -0.93 10.50 3.72
CA HIS A 8 -1.70 11.70 3.44
C HIS A 8 -2.23 11.64 2.01
N TYR A 9 -3.52 11.34 1.87
CA TYR A 9 -4.18 11.34 0.58
C TYR A 9 -4.63 12.78 0.23
N PRO A 10 -4.38 13.29 -0.98
CA PRO A 10 -4.45 14.73 -1.29
C PRO A 10 -5.87 15.30 -1.44
N LYS A 11 -6.93 14.53 -1.17
CA LYS A 11 -8.30 15.07 -1.14
C LYS A 11 -8.46 16.01 0.06
N ALA A 12 -9.03 17.20 -0.16
CA ALA A 12 -9.17 18.27 0.84
C ALA A 12 -9.86 17.87 2.16
N ASN A 13 -10.68 16.81 2.16
CA ASN A 13 -11.36 16.27 3.35
C ASN A 13 -10.78 14.93 3.83
N SER A 14 -9.64 14.51 3.27
CA SER A 14 -9.03 13.23 3.59
C SER A 14 -8.29 13.31 4.92
N ARG A 15 -8.72 12.52 5.89
CA ARG A 15 -7.93 12.26 7.09
C ARG A 15 -6.70 11.42 6.73
N PRO A 16 -5.57 11.60 7.42
CA PRO A 16 -4.42 10.73 7.25
C PRO A 16 -4.80 9.29 7.64
N VAL A 17 -4.40 8.32 6.82
CA VAL A 17 -4.70 6.90 7.05
C VAL A 17 -3.45 6.20 7.56
N SER A 18 -3.59 5.56 8.72
CA SER A 18 -2.56 4.72 9.30
C SER A 18 -2.57 3.35 8.62
N VAL A 19 -1.42 2.90 8.12
CA VAL A 19 -1.26 1.59 7.48
C VAL A 19 -0.15 0.83 8.16
N ASN A 20 -0.51 -0.30 8.77
CA ASN A 20 0.43 -1.29 9.25
C ASN A 20 0.87 -2.14 8.07
N TYR A 21 2.17 -2.36 7.91
CA TYR A 21 2.67 -3.20 6.83
C TYR A 21 3.75 -4.17 7.32
N LYS A 22 3.81 -5.30 6.63
CA LYS A 22 4.85 -6.31 6.78
C LYS A 22 5.42 -6.61 5.41
N VAL A 23 6.75 -6.60 5.31
CA VAL A 23 7.46 -6.96 4.09
C VAL A 23 8.00 -8.37 4.26
N SER A 24 7.63 -9.26 3.34
CA SER A 24 8.18 -10.60 3.17
C SER A 24 8.92 -10.66 1.85
N ASN A 25 10.10 -11.28 1.84
CA ASN A 25 10.84 -11.54 0.61
C ASN A 25 10.86 -13.06 0.42
N GLU A 26 10.18 -13.57 -0.59
CA GLU A 26 10.12 -15.01 -0.90
C GLU A 26 10.37 -15.20 -2.40
N GLY A 27 11.35 -16.06 -2.75
CA GLY A 27 11.60 -16.45 -4.14
C GLY A 27 11.95 -15.31 -5.11
N GLY A 28 12.53 -14.20 -4.63
CA GLY A 28 12.83 -13.02 -5.46
C GLY A 28 11.68 -12.03 -5.60
N LEU A 29 10.52 -12.35 -5.04
CA LEU A 29 9.37 -11.45 -4.92
C LEU A 29 9.39 -10.77 -3.54
N LYS A 30 9.05 -9.49 -3.54
CA LYS A 30 8.85 -8.69 -2.32
C LYS A 30 7.36 -8.47 -2.13
N THR A 31 6.78 -9.18 -1.17
CA THR A 31 5.37 -9.07 -0.81
C THR A 31 5.22 -8.13 0.38
N ILE A 32 4.41 -7.09 0.23
CA ILE A 32 4.09 -6.13 1.26
C ILE A 32 2.63 -6.34 1.66
N SER A 33 2.40 -7.01 2.78
CA SER A 33 1.06 -7.19 3.34
C SER A 33 0.72 -5.96 4.19
N CYS A 34 -0.31 -5.23 3.80
CA CYS A 34 -0.78 -4.00 4.44
C CYS A 34 -2.11 -4.24 5.17
N THR A 35 -2.29 -3.55 6.29
CA THR A 35 -3.49 -3.59 7.13
C THR A 35 -3.76 -2.20 7.70
N VAL A 36 -4.98 -1.70 7.49
CA VAL A 36 -5.51 -0.47 8.07
C VAL A 36 -6.21 -0.86 9.37
N PRO A 37 -5.67 -0.50 10.55
CA PRO A 37 -6.22 -0.93 11.84
C PRO A 37 -7.54 -0.23 12.20
N ASP A 38 -7.75 0.99 11.72
CA ASP A 38 -8.88 1.85 12.07
C ASP A 38 -10.00 1.78 11.01
N LYS A 39 -10.94 0.83 11.18
CA LYS A 39 -12.11 0.71 10.31
C LYS A 39 -13.13 1.85 10.51
N ASP A 40 -13.32 2.30 11.75
CA ASP A 40 -14.29 3.36 12.06
C ASP A 40 -13.81 4.76 11.68
N ASN A 41 -12.49 4.95 11.52
CA ASN A 41 -11.87 6.21 11.11
C ASN A 41 -11.35 6.17 9.66
N SER A 42 -11.56 5.07 8.93
CA SER A 42 -11.16 4.99 7.53
C SER A 42 -12.06 5.85 6.64
N PRO A 43 -11.50 6.56 5.65
CA PRO A 43 -12.30 7.31 4.68
C PRO A 43 -13.28 6.40 3.94
N ALA A 44 -14.49 6.88 3.65
CA ALA A 44 -15.53 6.09 2.96
C ALA A 44 -15.13 5.60 1.56
N TRP A 45 -14.13 6.23 0.94
CA TRP A 45 -13.58 5.81 -0.36
C TRP A 45 -12.60 4.65 -0.26
N LEU A 46 -12.10 4.33 0.95
CA LEU A 46 -11.16 3.25 1.19
C LEU A 46 -11.95 1.96 1.45
N GLU A 47 -12.15 1.18 0.39
CA GLU A 47 -12.94 -0.04 0.45
C GLU A 47 -12.20 -1.20 1.14
N LEU A 48 -10.92 -1.00 1.49
CA LEU A 48 -10.01 -2.06 1.93
C LEU A 48 -9.33 -1.77 3.24
N GLN A 49 -9.47 -2.73 4.15
CA GLN A 49 -8.70 -2.77 5.38
C GLN A 49 -7.44 -3.62 5.26
N LYS A 50 -7.40 -4.58 4.33
CA LYS A 50 -6.25 -5.46 4.15
C LYS A 50 -6.01 -5.65 2.67
N PHE A 51 -4.77 -5.46 2.26
CA PHE A 51 -4.35 -5.64 0.89
C PHE A 51 -2.87 -6.02 0.86
N GLU A 52 -2.48 -6.72 -0.19
CA GLU A 52 -1.09 -7.11 -0.40
C GLU A 52 -0.58 -6.37 -1.63
N LEU A 53 0.69 -6.00 -1.65
CA LEU A 53 1.37 -5.40 -2.78
C LEU A 53 2.56 -6.29 -3.09
N VAL A 54 2.54 -6.96 -4.23
CA VAL A 54 3.66 -7.78 -4.67
C VAL A 54 4.52 -6.92 -5.58
N ALA A 55 5.80 -6.85 -5.31
CA ALA A 55 6.77 -6.23 -6.20
C ALA A 55 7.82 -7.22 -6.63
N MET A 56 8.21 -7.11 -7.89
CA MET A 56 9.27 -7.91 -8.49
C MET A 56 10.46 -7.00 -8.76
N LYS A 57 11.67 -7.50 -8.52
CA LYS A 57 12.88 -6.74 -8.83
C LYS A 57 13.20 -6.92 -10.31
N PHE A 58 13.18 -5.82 -11.07
CA PHE A 58 13.61 -5.75 -12.46
C PHE A 58 14.72 -4.71 -12.57
N ASP A 59 15.87 -5.05 -13.17
CA ASP A 59 16.98 -4.13 -13.48
C ASP A 59 17.23 -3.02 -12.44
N ASN A 60 17.36 -3.43 -11.18
CA ASN A 60 17.66 -2.57 -10.02
C ASN A 60 16.52 -1.68 -9.49
N SER A 61 15.32 -1.73 -10.08
CA SER A 61 14.07 -1.16 -9.54
C SER A 61 13.12 -2.26 -9.02
N TYR A 62 12.17 -1.86 -8.17
CA TYR A 62 11.07 -2.71 -7.74
C TYR A 62 9.80 -2.23 -8.43
N ASP A 63 9.26 -3.06 -9.33
CA ASP A 63 8.00 -2.76 -10.00
C ASP A 63 6.87 -3.52 -9.34
N LEU A 64 5.76 -2.81 -9.13
CA LEU A 64 4.55 -3.37 -8.55
C LEU A 64 3.91 -4.31 -9.57
N VAL A 65 3.71 -5.56 -9.18
CA VAL A 65 3.05 -6.57 -10.01
C VAL A 65 1.59 -6.19 -10.12
N PHE A 66 1.17 -5.86 -11.35
CA PHE A 66 -0.21 -5.53 -11.64
C PHE A 66 -1.10 -6.75 -11.44
N GLU A 67 -2.02 -6.65 -10.47
CA GLU A 67 -3.08 -7.64 -10.27
C GLU A 67 -4.41 -7.01 -10.68
N GLN A 68 -4.96 -7.46 -11.81
CA GLN A 68 -6.19 -6.92 -12.39
C GLN A 68 -7.38 -6.93 -11.42
N ARG A 69 -7.44 -7.90 -10.49
CA ARG A 69 -8.45 -7.99 -9.42
C ARG A 69 -8.39 -6.84 -8.41
N LYS A 70 -7.26 -6.15 -8.27
CA LYS A 70 -7.12 -4.98 -7.40
C LYS A 70 -7.62 -3.70 -8.07
N PHE A 71 -7.66 -3.70 -9.41
CA PHE A 71 -8.11 -2.58 -10.23
C PHE A 71 -9.62 -2.58 -10.52
N ASP A 72 -10.34 -3.64 -10.14
CA ASP A 72 -11.81 -3.68 -10.13
C ASP A 72 -12.43 -2.91 -8.94
N ARG A 73 -11.66 -1.97 -8.37
CA ARG A 73 -12.00 -1.21 -7.17
C ARG A 73 -12.08 0.27 -7.51
N ASN A 74 -12.64 1.07 -6.60
CA ASN A 74 -12.67 2.50 -6.79
C ASN A 74 -11.25 3.05 -7.04
N LEU A 75 -11.12 3.94 -8.03
CA LEU A 75 -9.87 4.59 -8.43
C LEU A 75 -9.13 5.22 -7.25
N ASP A 76 -9.86 5.81 -6.29
CA ASP A 76 -9.26 6.39 -5.08
C ASP A 76 -8.49 5.35 -4.25
N THR A 77 -9.04 4.13 -4.13
CA THR A 77 -8.41 3.02 -3.39
C THR A 77 -7.16 2.54 -4.11
N VAL A 78 -7.19 2.45 -5.44
CA VAL A 78 -6.02 2.07 -6.25
C VAL A 78 -4.90 3.10 -6.09
N LEU A 79 -5.21 4.39 -6.24
CA LEU A 79 -4.25 5.49 -6.06
C LEU A 79 -3.67 5.53 -4.65
N PHE A 80 -4.46 5.17 -3.64
CA PHE A 80 -3.98 5.05 -2.26
C PHE A 80 -2.97 3.90 -2.11
N MET A 81 -3.25 2.75 -2.72
CA MET A 81 -2.34 1.60 -2.71
C MET A 81 -1.00 1.91 -3.37
N ASP A 82 -1.00 2.64 -4.49
CA ASP A 82 0.23 3.09 -5.15
C ASP A 82 1.03 4.04 -4.24
N LYS A 83 0.37 5.02 -3.60
CA LYS A 83 1.05 5.90 -2.62
C LYS A 83 1.64 5.16 -1.43
N VAL A 84 0.92 4.14 -0.92
CA VAL A 84 1.41 3.27 0.16
C VAL A 84 2.68 2.56 -0.30
N PHE A 85 2.67 2.00 -1.51
CA PHE A 85 3.82 1.32 -2.08
C PHE A 85 5.03 2.24 -2.22
N GLU A 86 4.86 3.39 -2.87
CA GLU A 86 5.91 4.38 -3.07
C GLU A 86 6.52 4.79 -1.73
N LYS A 87 5.68 5.07 -0.73
CA LYS A 87 6.16 5.48 0.59
C LYS A 87 6.95 4.39 1.30
N ILE A 88 6.52 3.13 1.20
CA ILE A 88 7.24 2.00 1.80
C ILE A 88 8.58 1.74 1.08
N MET A 89 8.63 1.91 -0.24
CA MET A 89 9.85 1.73 -1.01
C MET A 89 10.86 2.84 -0.78
N ASP A 90 10.41 4.10 -0.72
CA ASP A 90 11.22 5.27 -0.38
C ASP A 90 11.89 5.10 1.00
N LEU A 91 11.13 4.69 2.01
CA LEU A 91 11.63 4.41 3.36
C LEU A 91 12.65 3.26 3.45
N LYS A 92 12.70 2.39 2.43
CA LYS A 92 13.65 1.26 2.38
C LYS A 92 14.88 1.52 1.50
N GLN A 93 14.93 2.64 0.78
CA GLN A 93 16.11 3.07 0.03
C GLN A 93 17.04 4.00 0.84
N ALA A 94 16.63 4.43 2.03
CA ALA A 94 17.42 5.23 2.98
C ALA A 94 18.26 4.39 3.95
#